data_AF-A0A522Z5S8-F1
#
_entry.id   AF-A0A522Z5S8-F1
#
_cell.length_a   1.000
_cell.length_b   1.000
_cell.length_c   1.000
_cell.angle_alpha   90.00
_cell.angle_beta   90.00
_cell.angle_gamma   90.00
#
_symmetry.space_group_name_H-M   'P 1'
#
loop_
_entity.id
_entity.type
_entity.pdbx_description
1 polymer ?
#
loop_
_entity_poly.entity_id
_entity_poly.type
_entity_poly.pdbx_seq_one_letter_code
_entity_poly.pdbx_strand_id
1 'polypeptide(L)'
;MKNIFLSLFLAGPASAASTSLPAALGAASGLAKETSARLASKTNTLAVNACYERVDNAEADRLGLPKRLCLETLSITMPERDPYPLSYDAYLSATGTPAAPRMHISGAAREADGWELVGSWLSLWSAKEPVCGRLNSAHASVYVKSSLDGTLKDAPVTVRAFLMDGSALCRTSAPAVHFDYTRL
;
A
#
# COMPACT_ATOMS: atom_id res chain seq x y z
N MET A 1 35.87 18.15 73.61
CA MET A 1 35.92 18.44 72.16
C MET A 1 34.47 18.52 71.67
N LYS A 2 33.86 19.71 71.60
CA LYS A 2 33.65 20.57 70.43
C LYS A 2 32.89 19.90 69.25
N ASN A 3 31.63 20.35 69.09
CA ASN A 3 30.70 20.46 67.95
C ASN A 3 31.06 19.82 66.60
N ILE A 4 30.03 19.28 65.92
CA ILE A 4 29.64 19.66 64.55
C ILE A 4 28.16 19.32 64.32
N PHE A 5 27.40 20.32 63.89
CA PHE A 5 26.06 20.25 63.29
C PHE A 5 26.18 19.70 61.86
N LEU A 6 25.28 18.83 61.42
CA LEU A 6 25.01 18.65 59.99
C LEU A 6 23.51 18.49 59.75
N SER A 7 22.89 19.56 59.25
CA SER A 7 21.58 19.52 58.61
C SER A 7 21.73 18.92 57.21
N LEU A 8 20.87 17.97 56.84
CA LEU A 8 20.69 17.59 55.44
C LEU A 8 19.22 17.73 55.03
N PHE A 9 19.06 18.36 53.87
CA PHE A 9 17.81 18.82 53.26
C PHE A 9 16.89 17.69 52.77
N LEU A 10 15.61 18.07 52.70
CA LEU A 10 14.48 17.56 51.91
C LEU A 10 14.74 16.43 50.88
N ALA A 11 13.86 15.41 50.93
CA ALA A 11 13.33 14.76 49.74
C ALA A 11 11.86 14.36 49.98
N GLY A 12 10.91 15.12 49.43
CA GLY A 12 9.64 14.53 49.00
C GLY A 12 9.94 13.58 47.83
N PRO A 13 9.20 12.48 47.66
CA PRO A 13 7.99 12.49 46.83
C PRO A 13 6.91 11.50 47.40
N ALA A 14 5.63 11.57 47.05
CA ALA A 14 5.13 11.24 45.73
C ALA A 14 3.80 11.96 45.49
N SER A 15 3.85 12.97 44.63
CA SER A 15 2.72 13.20 43.74
C SER A 15 2.58 11.92 42.91
N ALA A 16 1.53 11.15 43.19
CA ALA A 16 1.04 10.18 42.22
C ALA A 16 0.66 11.00 40.99
N ALA A 17 1.56 11.03 40.00
CA ALA A 17 1.29 11.67 38.73
C ALA A 17 0.03 11.00 38.18
N SER A 18 -1.10 11.72 38.27
CA SER A 18 -2.32 11.37 37.57
C SER A 18 -1.99 11.49 36.09
N THR A 19 -1.58 10.39 35.48
CA THR A 19 -1.56 10.27 34.03
C THR A 19 -3.00 10.44 33.59
N SER A 20 -3.31 11.64 33.12
CA SER A 20 -4.60 11.93 32.54
C SER A 20 -4.84 10.91 31.42
N LEU A 21 -6.07 10.40 31.33
CA LEU A 21 -6.50 9.47 30.28
C LEU A 21 -5.96 9.83 28.88
N PRO A 22 -5.87 11.10 28.45
CA PRO A 22 -5.28 11.47 27.15
C PRO A 22 -3.80 11.11 27.00
N ALA A 23 -2.99 11.23 28.05
CA ALA A 23 -1.56 10.88 28.00
C ALA A 23 -1.35 9.36 27.99
N ALA A 24 -2.19 8.62 28.72
CA ALA A 24 -2.21 7.15 28.68
C ALA A 24 -2.72 6.62 27.32
N LEU A 25 -3.76 7.23 26.75
CA LEU A 25 -4.25 6.91 25.40
C LEU A 25 -3.24 7.30 24.32
N GLY A 26 -2.57 8.45 24.44
CA GLY A 26 -1.51 8.88 23.52
C GLY A 26 -0.30 7.94 23.55
N ALA A 27 0.13 7.53 24.74
CA ALA A 27 1.21 6.56 24.91
C ALA A 27 0.81 5.15 24.44
N ALA A 28 -0.42 4.70 24.70
CA ALA A 28 -0.95 3.42 24.22
C ALA A 28 -1.12 3.41 22.69
N SER A 29 -1.53 4.54 22.10
CA SER A 29 -1.61 4.70 20.64
C SER A 29 -0.23 4.72 20.00
N GLY A 30 0.76 5.38 20.65
CA GLY A 30 2.16 5.37 20.24
C GLY A 30 2.78 3.97 20.30
N LEU A 31 2.59 3.25 21.42
CA LEU A 31 3.02 1.87 21.57
C LEU A 31 2.31 0.95 20.58
N ALA A 32 1.00 1.05 20.38
CA ALA A 32 0.28 0.23 19.40
C ALA A 32 0.83 0.47 17.97
N LYS A 33 1.13 1.73 17.63
CA LYS A 33 1.71 2.10 16.33
C LYS A 33 3.14 1.58 16.14
N GLU A 34 3.97 1.60 17.19
CA GLU A 34 5.30 0.97 17.20
C GLU A 34 5.25 -0.57 17.21
N THR A 35 4.25 -1.16 17.86
CA THR A 35 4.11 -2.63 17.94
C THR A 35 3.62 -3.22 16.61
N SER A 36 2.72 -2.53 15.90
CA SER A 36 2.34 -2.87 14.52
C SER A 36 3.54 -2.75 13.56
N ALA A 37 4.41 -1.75 13.77
CA ALA A 37 5.62 -1.55 12.96
C ALA A 37 6.74 -2.58 13.22
N ARG A 38 6.60 -3.44 14.24
CA ARG A 38 7.58 -4.49 14.62
C ARG A 38 7.02 -5.91 14.55
N LEU A 39 5.93 -6.13 13.81
CA LEU A 39 5.53 -7.49 13.48
C LEU A 39 6.56 -8.07 12.50
N ALA A 40 7.14 -9.22 12.86
CA ALA A 40 7.97 -9.98 11.94
C ALA A 40 7.19 -10.20 10.64
N SER A 41 7.83 -9.97 9.51
CA SER A 41 7.19 -10.01 8.19
C SER A 41 7.94 -10.96 7.28
N LYS A 42 7.18 -11.70 6.47
CA LYS A 42 7.71 -12.51 5.39
C LYS A 42 7.51 -11.79 4.07
N THR A 43 8.52 -11.82 3.22
CA THR A 43 8.45 -11.28 1.86
C THR A 43 8.70 -12.41 0.87
N ASN A 44 7.75 -12.66 -0.03
CA ASN A 44 7.92 -13.57 -1.15
C ASN A 44 8.10 -12.75 -2.43
N THR A 45 9.14 -13.04 -3.20
CA THR A 45 9.50 -12.30 -4.42
C THR A 45 9.45 -13.20 -5.63
N LEU A 46 8.78 -12.72 -6.68
CA LEU A 46 8.75 -13.29 -8.02
C LEU A 46 9.61 -12.41 -8.95
N ALA A 47 10.55 -13.03 -9.66
CA ALA A 47 11.21 -12.38 -10.79
C ALA A 47 10.25 -12.37 -11.99
N VAL A 48 10.00 -11.20 -12.57
CA VAL A 48 9.08 -11.02 -13.71
C VAL A 48 9.83 -10.70 -14.99
N ASN A 49 10.79 -9.77 -14.92
CA ASN A 49 11.65 -9.34 -16.03
C ASN A 49 10.94 -9.17 -17.38
N ALA A 50 9.87 -8.36 -17.39
CA ALA A 50 9.03 -8.16 -18.57
C ALA A 50 8.65 -6.69 -18.76
N CYS A 51 8.49 -6.28 -20.01
CA CYS A 51 7.88 -5.00 -20.34
C CYS A 51 6.47 -5.20 -20.90
N TYR A 52 5.65 -4.19 -20.71
CA TYR A 52 4.24 -4.17 -21.04
C TYR A 52 3.97 -2.86 -21.77
N GLU A 53 3.21 -2.91 -22.86
CA GLU A 53 2.80 -1.75 -23.63
C GLU A 53 1.28 -1.69 -23.76
N ARG A 54 0.69 -0.53 -23.48
CA ARG A 54 -0.74 -0.32 -23.71
C ARG A 54 -1.00 0.15 -25.13
N VAL A 55 -2.22 -0.08 -25.60
CA VAL A 55 -2.73 0.50 -26.84
C VAL A 55 -2.70 2.04 -26.80
N ASP A 56 -2.64 2.65 -27.99
CA ASP A 56 -2.76 4.10 -28.13
C ASP A 56 -4.13 4.57 -27.66
N ASN A 57 -4.14 5.52 -26.73
CA ASN A 57 -5.34 6.05 -26.12
C ASN A 57 -5.10 7.49 -25.64
N ALA A 58 -5.70 8.46 -26.34
CA ALA A 58 -5.50 9.88 -26.08
C ALA A 58 -5.90 10.30 -24.65
N GLU A 59 -6.88 9.64 -24.05
CA GLU A 59 -7.32 9.96 -22.69
C GLU A 59 -6.34 9.41 -21.65
N ALA A 60 -5.78 8.21 -21.87
CA ALA A 60 -4.69 7.68 -21.05
C ALA A 60 -3.43 8.56 -21.15
N ASP A 61 -3.09 9.05 -22.34
CA ASP A 61 -1.99 10.00 -22.55
C ASP A 61 -2.22 11.31 -21.78
N ARG A 62 -3.43 11.87 -21.89
CA ARG A 62 -3.82 13.10 -21.18
C ARG A 62 -3.77 12.93 -19.65
N LEU A 63 -4.12 11.76 -19.15
CA LEU A 63 -4.07 11.42 -17.73
C LEU A 63 -2.65 11.06 -17.25
N GLY A 64 -1.67 11.03 -18.16
CA GLY A 64 -0.27 10.76 -17.86
C GLY A 64 0.07 9.29 -17.64
N LEU A 65 -0.83 8.36 -18.01
CA LEU A 65 -0.59 6.93 -17.83
C LEU A 65 0.56 6.49 -18.76
N PRO A 66 1.66 5.91 -18.27
CA PRO A 66 2.79 5.56 -19.13
C PRO A 66 2.39 4.58 -20.24
N LYS A 67 2.91 4.81 -21.46
CA LYS A 67 2.69 3.90 -22.60
C LYS A 67 3.37 2.55 -22.38
N ARG A 68 4.57 2.57 -21.80
CA ARG A 68 5.37 1.39 -21.49
C ARG A 68 5.65 1.30 -20.00
N LEU A 69 5.53 0.09 -19.45
CA LEU A 69 5.87 -0.25 -18.07
C LEU A 69 6.81 -1.45 -18.11
N CYS A 70 7.90 -1.44 -17.36
CA CYS A 70 8.80 -2.58 -17.25
C CYS A 70 8.86 -3.03 -15.79
N LEU A 71 8.53 -4.30 -15.55
CA LEU A 71 8.47 -4.92 -14.22
C LEU A 71 9.60 -5.93 -14.12
N GLU A 72 10.52 -5.70 -13.18
CA GLU A 72 11.67 -6.58 -12.94
C GLU A 72 11.30 -7.62 -11.87
N THR A 73 10.83 -7.16 -10.72
CA THR A 73 10.39 -8.01 -9.62
C THR A 73 9.03 -7.58 -9.09
N LEU A 74 8.30 -8.54 -8.57
CA LEU A 74 7.07 -8.33 -7.82
C LEU A 74 7.19 -9.06 -6.50
N SER A 75 6.93 -8.38 -5.39
CA SER A 75 6.98 -8.96 -4.06
C SER A 75 5.65 -8.77 -3.35
N ILE A 76 5.33 -9.72 -2.48
CA ILE A 76 4.28 -9.58 -1.47
C ILE A 76 4.94 -9.65 -0.09
N THR A 77 4.68 -8.65 0.74
CA THR A 77 5.09 -8.63 2.14
C THR A 77 3.85 -8.82 3.01
N MET A 78 3.92 -9.76 3.95
CA MET A 78 2.83 -10.07 4.89
C MET A 78 3.36 -10.19 6.32
N PRO A 79 2.54 -9.89 7.34
CA PRO A 79 2.86 -10.23 8.72
C PRO A 79 3.01 -11.75 8.90
N GLU A 80 3.99 -12.21 9.67
CA GLU A 80 4.18 -13.65 9.92
C GLU A 80 3.02 -14.29 10.68
N ARG A 81 2.37 -13.52 11.56
CA ARG A 81 1.23 -13.98 12.37
C ARG A 81 -0.08 -14.06 11.59
N ASP A 82 -0.14 -13.42 10.42
CA ASP A 82 -1.31 -13.42 9.54
C ASP A 82 -0.87 -13.85 8.14
N PRO A 83 -0.91 -15.15 7.83
CA PRO A 83 -0.36 -15.68 6.59
C PRO A 83 -1.24 -15.35 5.36
N TYR A 84 -2.33 -14.60 5.54
CA TYR A 84 -3.24 -14.28 4.46
C TYR A 84 -2.79 -13.03 3.68
N PRO A 85 -2.79 -13.07 2.33
CA PRO A 85 -2.33 -11.97 1.49
C PRO A 85 -3.27 -10.75 1.49
N LEU A 86 -4.30 -10.75 2.34
CA LEU A 86 -5.30 -9.68 2.46
C LEU A 86 -5.37 -9.10 3.87
N SER A 87 -4.40 -9.43 4.73
CA SER A 87 -4.27 -8.77 6.03
C SER A 87 -4.02 -7.27 5.85
N TYR A 88 -4.47 -6.45 6.79
CA TYR A 88 -4.39 -4.98 6.69
C TYR A 88 -2.96 -4.47 6.47
N ASP A 89 -1.97 -5.19 6.99
CA ASP A 89 -0.56 -4.83 6.89
C ASP A 89 0.14 -5.46 5.67
N ALA A 90 -0.55 -6.31 4.90
CA ALA A 90 -0.01 -6.87 3.66
C ALA A 90 0.03 -5.83 2.54
N TYR A 91 1.09 -5.90 1.73
CA TYR A 91 1.23 -5.04 0.56
C TYR A 91 2.02 -5.75 -0.54
N LEU A 92 1.81 -5.28 -1.77
CA LEU A 92 2.64 -5.66 -2.91
C LEU A 92 3.72 -4.59 -3.13
N SER A 93 4.84 -4.93 -3.72
CA SER A 93 5.84 -3.98 -4.19
C SER A 93 6.44 -4.43 -5.51
N ALA A 94 6.91 -3.48 -6.31
CA ALA A 94 7.46 -3.74 -7.63
C ALA A 94 8.73 -2.93 -7.86
N THR A 95 9.76 -3.58 -8.43
CA THR A 95 10.92 -2.88 -9.02
C THR A 95 10.75 -2.81 -10.54
N GLY A 96 11.32 -1.77 -11.14
CA GLY A 96 11.24 -1.53 -12.58
C GLY A 96 10.95 -0.06 -12.90
N THR A 97 10.34 0.19 -14.06
CA THR A 97 10.08 1.54 -14.56
C THR A 97 8.60 1.70 -14.96
N PRO A 98 7.84 2.60 -14.30
CA PRO A 98 8.21 3.35 -13.10
C PRO A 98 8.32 2.44 -11.87
N ALA A 99 9.23 2.78 -10.95
CA ALA A 99 9.37 2.05 -9.69
C ALA A 99 8.13 2.27 -8.81
N ALA A 100 7.66 1.22 -8.13
CA ALA A 100 6.63 1.33 -7.12
C ALA A 100 7.01 0.50 -5.88
N PRO A 101 7.81 1.11 -4.98
CA PRO A 101 8.35 0.40 -3.82
C PRO A 101 7.27 -0.08 -2.85
N ARG A 102 6.04 0.42 -2.95
CA ARG A 102 4.86 -0.07 -2.23
C ARG A 102 3.58 0.17 -3.02
N MET A 103 2.76 -0.86 -3.13
CA MET A 103 1.45 -0.90 -3.78
C MET A 103 0.41 -1.42 -2.79
N HIS A 104 -0.74 -0.77 -2.73
CA HIS A 104 -1.89 -1.28 -2.00
C HIS A 104 -2.48 -2.49 -2.73
N ILE A 105 -2.86 -3.54 -1.99
CA ILE A 105 -3.63 -4.67 -2.52
C ILE A 105 -5.08 -4.21 -2.61
N SER A 106 -5.51 -3.81 -3.80
CA SER A 106 -6.84 -3.24 -4.04
C SER A 106 -7.95 -4.29 -4.10
N GLY A 107 -7.60 -5.57 -4.17
CA GLY A 107 -8.57 -6.66 -4.12
C GLY A 107 -7.93 -8.01 -4.39
N ALA A 108 -8.74 -9.06 -4.25
CA ALA A 108 -8.37 -10.41 -4.63
C ALA A 108 -9.57 -11.24 -5.02
N ALA A 109 -9.36 -12.18 -5.95
CA ALA A 109 -10.31 -13.22 -6.30
C ALA A 109 -9.80 -14.58 -5.81
N ARG A 110 -10.73 -15.42 -5.34
CA ARG A 110 -10.40 -16.77 -4.88
C ARG A 110 -10.19 -17.69 -6.09
N GLU A 111 -9.08 -18.42 -6.09
CA GLU A 111 -8.75 -19.44 -7.08
C GLU A 111 -8.76 -20.83 -6.42
N ALA A 112 -8.72 -21.91 -7.22
CA ALA A 112 -8.71 -23.29 -6.73
C ALA A 112 -7.62 -23.53 -5.66
N ASP A 113 -6.40 -23.10 -5.96
CA ASP A 113 -5.22 -23.33 -5.11
C ASP A 113 -4.61 -22.03 -4.57
N GLY A 114 -5.40 -20.98 -4.39
CA GLY A 114 -4.88 -19.71 -3.89
C GLY A 114 -5.71 -18.49 -4.25
N TRP A 115 -5.04 -17.43 -4.68
CA TRP A 115 -5.65 -16.13 -4.93
C TRP A 115 -5.11 -15.53 -6.23
N GLU A 116 -5.93 -14.76 -6.92
CA GLU A 116 -5.47 -13.72 -7.82
C GLU A 116 -5.51 -12.40 -7.06
N LEU A 117 -4.35 -11.78 -6.87
CA LEU A 117 -4.19 -10.53 -6.14
C LEU A 117 -4.08 -9.37 -7.13
N VAL A 118 -4.66 -8.22 -6.76
CA VAL A 118 -4.58 -6.98 -7.54
C VAL A 118 -3.77 -5.95 -6.76
N GLY A 119 -2.62 -5.57 -7.30
CA GLY A 119 -1.79 -4.48 -6.78
C GLY A 119 -2.01 -3.19 -7.58
N SER A 120 -2.31 -2.08 -6.91
CA SER A 120 -2.40 -0.76 -7.54
C SER A 120 -0.99 -0.20 -7.76
N TRP A 121 -0.41 -0.45 -8.95
CA TRP A 121 0.97 -0.09 -9.27
C TRP A 121 1.16 1.40 -9.44
N LEU A 122 0.38 2.00 -10.34
CA LEU A 122 0.40 3.43 -10.56
C LEU A 122 -1.01 3.97 -10.39
N SER A 123 -1.15 5.07 -9.67
CA SER A 123 -2.41 5.78 -9.50
C SER A 123 -2.16 7.26 -9.75
N LEU A 124 -2.71 7.76 -10.84
CA LEU A 124 -2.58 9.16 -11.27
C LEU A 124 -3.92 9.83 -11.09
N TRP A 125 -3.93 10.90 -10.31
CA TRP A 125 -5.09 11.76 -10.11
C TRP A 125 -4.79 13.07 -10.82
N SER A 126 -5.52 13.36 -11.90
CA SER A 126 -5.15 14.47 -12.79
C SER A 126 -5.60 15.84 -12.30
N ALA A 127 -6.38 15.95 -11.21
CA ALA A 127 -6.88 17.25 -10.80
C ALA A 127 -7.15 17.38 -9.30
N LYS A 128 -6.79 18.56 -8.75
CA LYS A 128 -7.34 19.07 -7.48
C LYS A 128 -8.85 19.37 -7.60
N GLU A 129 -9.33 19.61 -8.82
CA GLU A 129 -10.71 19.90 -9.17
C GLU A 129 -11.17 18.98 -10.31
N PRO A 130 -11.89 17.89 -10.02
CA PRO A 130 -12.33 16.96 -11.05
C PRO A 130 -13.41 17.58 -11.96
N VAL A 131 -13.36 17.28 -13.26
CA VAL A 131 -14.35 17.74 -14.24
C VAL A 131 -15.44 16.68 -14.40
N CYS A 132 -16.70 17.05 -14.14
CA CYS A 132 -17.83 16.14 -14.27
C CYS A 132 -18.04 15.64 -15.70
N GLY A 133 -18.41 14.37 -15.84
CA GLY A 133 -18.61 13.73 -17.15
C GLY A 133 -17.30 13.44 -17.90
N ARG A 134 -16.15 13.50 -17.21
CA ARG A 134 -14.84 13.14 -17.77
C ARG A 134 -14.09 12.16 -16.88
N LEU A 135 -13.10 11.47 -17.44
CA LEU A 135 -12.16 10.65 -16.68
C LEU A 135 -11.15 11.58 -16.00
N ASN A 136 -10.96 11.52 -14.69
CA ASN A 136 -10.00 12.36 -13.96
C ASN A 136 -8.91 11.55 -13.25
N SER A 137 -8.93 10.22 -13.31
CA SER A 137 -7.84 9.39 -12.83
C SER A 137 -7.56 8.20 -13.73
N ALA A 138 -6.32 7.75 -13.67
CA ALA A 138 -5.83 6.57 -14.37
C ALA A 138 -5.03 5.70 -13.41
N HIS A 139 -5.21 4.39 -13.52
CA HIS A 139 -4.45 3.41 -12.76
C HIS A 139 -3.84 2.37 -13.67
N ALA A 140 -2.63 1.93 -13.36
CA ALA A 140 -2.10 0.66 -13.84
C ALA A 140 -2.13 -0.33 -12.67
N SER A 141 -2.83 -1.45 -12.83
CA SER A 141 -2.95 -2.49 -11.82
C SER A 141 -2.25 -3.75 -12.28
N VAL A 142 -1.50 -4.37 -11.37
CA VAL A 142 -0.80 -5.63 -11.58
C VAL A 142 -1.65 -6.75 -10.99
N TYR A 143 -1.90 -7.78 -11.79
CA TYR A 143 -2.59 -9.00 -11.41
C TYR A 143 -1.57 -10.11 -11.31
N VAL A 144 -1.51 -10.74 -10.14
CA VAL A 144 -0.59 -11.85 -9.88
C VAL A 144 -1.28 -12.96 -9.11
N LYS A 145 -0.95 -14.20 -9.43
CA LYS A 145 -1.45 -15.36 -8.69
C LYS A 145 -0.57 -15.65 -7.49
N SER A 146 -1.17 -16.01 -6.37
CA SER A 146 -0.48 -16.52 -5.20
C SER A 146 -1.06 -17.86 -4.75
N SER A 147 -0.31 -18.60 -3.95
CA SER A 147 -0.83 -19.68 -3.10
C SER A 147 -1.62 -19.10 -1.92
N LEU A 148 -2.22 -19.99 -1.10
CA LEU A 148 -2.99 -19.62 0.08
C LEU A 148 -2.16 -18.92 1.15
N ASP A 149 -0.90 -19.30 1.29
CA ASP A 149 0.07 -18.76 2.23
C ASP A 149 0.83 -17.54 1.68
N GLY A 150 0.45 -17.08 0.49
CA GLY A 150 0.97 -15.86 -0.14
C GLY A 150 2.35 -16.00 -0.80
N THR A 151 2.73 -17.20 -1.23
CA THR A 151 3.83 -17.36 -2.20
C THR A 151 3.33 -16.98 -3.59
N LEU A 152 4.02 -16.05 -4.25
CA LEU A 152 3.68 -15.65 -5.61
C LEU A 152 3.99 -16.80 -6.59
N LYS A 153 3.04 -17.12 -7.45
CA LYS A 153 3.16 -18.18 -8.45
C LYS A 153 3.84 -17.62 -9.69
N ASP A 154 4.72 -18.41 -10.28
CA ASP A 154 5.30 -18.14 -11.61
C ASP A 154 4.24 -18.40 -12.69
N ALA A 155 3.29 -17.46 -12.77
CA ALA A 155 2.24 -17.39 -13.77
C ALA A 155 2.36 -16.03 -14.48
N PRO A 156 1.85 -15.89 -15.72
CA PRO A 156 1.89 -14.61 -16.42
C PRO A 156 1.29 -13.49 -15.57
N VAL A 157 2.14 -12.54 -15.17
CA VAL A 157 1.71 -11.30 -14.56
C VAL A 157 0.97 -10.49 -15.62
N THR A 158 -0.24 -10.06 -15.29
CA THR A 158 -1.06 -9.24 -16.20
C THR A 158 -1.07 -7.80 -15.68
N VAL A 159 -1.00 -6.83 -16.59
CA VAL A 159 -1.08 -5.41 -16.25
C VAL A 159 -2.28 -4.81 -16.98
N ARG A 160 -3.18 -4.17 -16.25
CA ARG A 160 -4.41 -3.58 -16.79
C ARG A 160 -4.50 -2.11 -16.43
N ALA A 161 -4.90 -1.31 -17.41
CA ALA A 161 -5.24 0.09 -17.21
C ALA A 161 -6.70 0.25 -16.78
N PHE A 162 -6.93 1.20 -15.88
CA PHE A 162 -8.25 1.63 -15.42
C PHE A 162 -8.31 3.15 -15.50
N LEU A 163 -9.07 3.70 -16.44
CA LEU A 163 -9.40 5.11 -16.46
C LEU A 163 -10.77 5.30 -15.81
N MET A 164 -10.88 6.20 -14.84
CA MET A 164 -12.12 6.44 -14.13
C MET A 164 -12.35 7.92 -13.88
N ASP A 165 -13.61 8.28 -13.59
CA ASP A 165 -13.98 9.66 -13.29
C ASP A 165 -13.19 10.20 -12.10
N GLY A 166 -13.02 9.43 -11.02
CA GLY A 166 -12.28 9.87 -9.83
C GLY A 166 -12.99 10.99 -9.03
N SER A 167 -14.09 11.57 -9.54
CA SER A 167 -14.91 12.53 -8.81
C SER A 167 -16.00 11.85 -7.99
N ALA A 168 -15.88 11.88 -6.66
CA ALA A 168 -16.99 11.52 -5.77
C ALA A 168 -18.12 12.57 -5.74
N LEU A 169 -17.92 13.73 -6.39
CA LEU A 169 -18.77 14.91 -6.26
C LEU A 169 -19.72 15.14 -7.44
N CYS A 170 -19.55 14.39 -8.54
CA CYS A 170 -20.34 14.56 -9.75
C CYS A 170 -21.56 13.63 -9.78
N ARG A 171 -22.74 14.19 -10.07
CA ARG A 171 -23.98 13.41 -10.26
C ARG A 171 -23.96 12.55 -11.53
N THR A 172 -23.17 12.95 -12.52
CA THR A 172 -23.04 12.25 -13.80
C THR A 172 -21.60 11.79 -13.95
N SER A 173 -21.36 10.51 -13.71
CA SER A 173 -20.02 9.93 -13.84
C SER A 173 -19.68 9.64 -15.30
N ALA A 174 -18.43 9.88 -15.69
CA ALA A 174 -17.90 9.30 -16.92
C ALA A 174 -17.87 7.77 -16.82
N PRO A 175 -18.23 7.04 -17.89
CA PRO A 175 -18.09 5.59 -17.90
C PRO A 175 -16.62 5.21 -17.82
N ALA A 176 -16.30 4.29 -16.91
CA ALA A 176 -14.93 3.81 -16.75
C ALA A 176 -14.47 3.09 -18.03
N VAL A 177 -13.17 3.21 -18.32
CA VAL A 177 -12.53 2.58 -19.47
C VAL A 177 -11.43 1.65 -18.96
N HIS A 178 -11.40 0.43 -19.49
CA HIS A 178 -10.44 -0.60 -19.11
C HIS A 178 -9.80 -1.20 -20.34
N PHE A 179 -8.50 -1.45 -20.29
CA PHE A 179 -7.78 -2.17 -21.33
C PHE A 179 -6.51 -2.80 -20.77
N ASP A 180 -6.10 -3.93 -21.35
CA ASP A 180 -4.89 -4.63 -20.93
C ASP A 180 -3.65 -4.03 -21.60
N TYR A 181 -2.53 -4.06 -20.89
CA TYR A 181 -1.24 -3.92 -21.52
C TYR A 181 -0.84 -5.27 -22.13
N THR A 182 -0.20 -5.20 -23.29
CA THR A 182 0.38 -6.36 -23.97
C THR A 182 1.80 -6.56 -23.48
N ARG A 183 2.16 -7.78 -23.08
CA ARG A 183 3.53 -8.15 -22.73
C ARG A 183 4.39 -8.17 -24.01
N LEU A 184 5.57 -7.56 -23.96
CA LEU A 184 6.56 -7.48 -25.04
C LEU A 184 7.57 -8.63 -24.99
#